data_AF-A0A6F9DIJ0-F1
#
_entry.id   AF-A0A6F9DIJ0-F1
#
_cell.length_a   1.000
_cell.length_b   1.000
_cell.length_c   1.000
_cell.angle_alpha   90.00
_cell.angle_beta   90.00
_cell.angle_gamma   90.00
#
_symmetry.space_group_name_H-M   'P 1'
#
loop_
_entity.id
_entity.type
_entity.pdbx_description
1 polymer ?
#
loop_
_entity_poly.entity_id
_entity_poly.type
_entity_poly.pdbx_seq_one_letter_code
_entity_poly.pdbx_strand_id
1 'polypeptide(L)'
;MKQVIWILLLSGFAKGQSFNQLVMVSPACSTNDEVTLKGSTVTNGAHWVTEDAGARISNAISPTTNVSFTRYDDFHFKLVNRRNEVLQQQTVRAVHQSQLPIVNMATKLVPRLLTHQYQYLALGHLYFRSISYLPNVGRFFRSKVDKTSALMDKVVNYIRAKHVTTAALDGSNPPNYSCFLFDKPNYGLQSPLNTEERELPRNLKHAFAIAFKYERGVVGLLTELVHAAEQFEDYELVEFLSTELIPELTKSMKILSDHKKSVGRISKNNEGLGEFIFDREFN
;
A
#
# COMPACT_ATOMS: atom_id res chain seq x y z
N MET A 1 15.93 26.40 -1.65
CA MET A 1 14.73 27.07 -1.14
C MET A 1 13.48 26.29 -1.55
N LYS A 2 13.25 25.11 -0.95
CA LYS A 2 12.08 24.24 -1.16
C LYS A 2 11.76 23.54 0.16
N GLN A 3 11.25 24.31 1.13
CA GLN A 3 10.78 23.85 2.43
C GLN A 3 9.44 24.53 2.72
N VAL A 4 8.43 24.26 1.91
CA VAL A 4 7.04 24.61 2.19
C VAL A 4 6.20 23.54 1.49
N ILE A 5 5.10 23.11 2.10
CA ILE A 5 4.19 22.00 1.70
C ILE A 5 4.53 20.65 2.36
N TRP A 6 4.48 20.59 3.70
CA TRP A 6 4.21 19.33 4.43
C TRP A 6 3.13 19.49 5.53
N ILE A 7 2.64 20.72 5.77
CA ILE A 7 1.72 21.02 6.89
C ILE A 7 0.24 20.80 6.53
N LEU A 8 -0.11 20.57 5.26
CA LEU A 8 -1.51 20.40 4.82
C LEU A 8 -2.05 18.96 4.91
N LEU A 9 -1.25 17.96 5.28
CA LEU A 9 -1.71 16.56 5.37
C LEU A 9 -2.50 16.20 6.64
N LEU A 10 -2.69 17.15 7.57
CA LEU A 10 -3.30 16.84 8.89
C LEU A 10 -4.82 17.05 8.98
N SER A 11 -5.48 17.66 7.98
CA SER A 11 -6.90 18.04 8.11
C SER A 11 -7.92 17.11 7.43
N GLY A 12 -7.47 16.14 6.63
CA GLY A 12 -8.38 15.29 5.84
C GLY A 12 -9.06 14.15 6.61
N PHE A 13 -8.44 13.65 7.67
CA PHE A 13 -8.91 12.43 8.36
C PHE A 13 -10.13 12.65 9.27
N ALA A 14 -10.45 13.90 9.62
CA ALA A 14 -11.41 14.20 10.69
C ALA A 14 -12.86 14.49 10.24
N LYS A 15 -13.15 14.57 8.93
CA LYS A 15 -14.46 15.07 8.45
C LYS A 15 -15.28 14.12 7.58
N GLY A 16 -14.75 12.96 7.20
CA GLY A 16 -15.41 12.07 6.24
C GLY A 16 -16.08 10.83 6.83
N GLN A 17 -15.49 10.21 7.84
CA GLN A 17 -15.91 8.87 8.24
C GLN A 17 -17.17 8.88 9.09
N SER A 18 -18.16 8.06 8.72
CA SER A 18 -19.37 7.78 9.50
C SER A 18 -19.11 6.96 10.78
N PHE A 19 -17.85 6.61 11.06
CA PHE A 19 -17.41 5.82 12.21
C PHE A 19 -16.47 6.64 13.10
N ASN A 20 -16.59 6.44 14.41
CA ASN A 20 -15.73 7.12 15.38
C ASN A 20 -14.38 6.43 15.52
N GLN A 21 -14.31 5.11 15.26
CA GLN A 21 -13.07 4.33 15.33
C GLN A 21 -13.06 3.18 14.30
N LEU A 22 -11.92 2.99 13.65
CA LEU A 22 -11.65 1.86 12.75
C LEU A 22 -10.70 0.88 13.44
N VAL A 23 -11.07 -0.40 13.48
CA VAL A 23 -10.35 -1.42 14.24
C VAL A 23 -10.06 -2.62 13.35
N MET A 24 -8.83 -3.13 13.45
CA MET A 24 -8.44 -4.39 12.83
C MET A 24 -8.70 -5.56 13.77
N VAL A 25 -9.47 -6.55 13.32
CA VAL A 25 -9.79 -7.75 14.12
C VAL A 25 -8.98 -8.93 13.57
N SER A 26 -7.66 -8.87 13.72
CA SER A 26 -6.78 -10.01 13.44
C SER A 26 -5.38 -9.79 14.03
N PRO A 27 -4.84 -10.77 14.79
CA PRO A 27 -3.54 -10.68 15.45
C PRO A 27 -2.44 -11.03 14.45
N ALA A 28 -2.21 -10.16 13.48
CA ALA A 28 -1.01 -10.26 12.66
C ALA A 28 0.20 -9.65 13.37
N CYS A 29 -0.04 -8.59 14.13
CA CYS A 29 0.97 -7.62 14.52
C CYS A 29 0.63 -6.87 15.82
N SER A 30 -0.60 -7.00 16.33
CA SER A 30 -0.99 -6.60 17.67
C SER A 30 -1.40 -7.85 18.44
N THR A 31 -1.02 -7.91 19.72
CA THR A 31 -1.55 -8.89 20.68
C THR A 31 -2.98 -8.58 21.11
N ASN A 32 -3.53 -7.46 20.64
CA ASN A 32 -4.76 -6.91 21.14
C ASN A 32 -5.83 -7.06 20.07
N ASP A 33 -6.60 -8.16 20.18
CA ASP A 33 -7.96 -8.27 19.63
C ASP A 33 -8.94 -7.35 20.39
N GLU A 34 -8.42 -6.60 21.37
CA GLU A 34 -9.14 -5.69 22.23
C GLU A 34 -8.93 -4.23 21.85
N VAL A 35 -10.04 -3.48 21.82
CA VAL A 35 -10.08 -2.03 21.61
C VAL A 35 -10.51 -1.37 22.88
N THR A 36 -9.75 -0.38 23.31
CA THR A 36 -10.11 0.43 24.47
C THR A 36 -11.07 1.54 24.04
N LEU A 37 -12.35 1.40 24.37
CA LEU A 37 -13.31 2.49 24.29
C LEU A 37 -13.05 3.46 25.44
N LYS A 38 -13.01 4.76 25.14
CA LYS A 38 -12.89 5.84 26.13
C LYS A 38 -14.16 6.66 26.17
N GLY A 39 -14.79 6.74 27.33
CA GLY A 39 -15.94 7.57 27.64
C GLY A 39 -15.52 8.94 28.15
N SER A 40 -16.43 9.93 28.06
CA SER A 40 -16.21 11.24 28.68
C SER A 40 -16.03 11.12 30.20
N THR A 41 -15.32 12.07 30.80
CA THR A 41 -14.95 12.08 32.22
C THR A 41 -16.16 11.93 33.13
N VAL A 42 -16.35 10.69 33.60
CA VAL A 42 -16.96 10.22 34.85
C VAL A 42 -18.30 10.85 35.23
N THR A 43 -19.40 10.18 34.87
CA THR A 43 -20.60 10.17 35.71
C THR A 43 -20.62 8.88 36.53
N ASN A 44 -20.78 8.98 37.85
CA ASN A 44 -20.81 7.83 38.75
C ASN A 44 -21.91 6.83 38.30
N GLY A 45 -21.49 5.63 37.90
CA GLY A 45 -22.39 4.56 37.45
C GLY A 45 -22.78 4.59 35.98
N ALA A 46 -22.04 5.30 35.12
CA ALA A 46 -22.11 5.05 33.69
C ALA A 46 -21.54 3.67 33.34
N HIS A 47 -22.14 3.02 32.34
CA HIS A 47 -21.62 1.76 31.81
C HIS A 47 -21.82 1.65 30.30
N TRP A 48 -20.92 0.91 29.65
CA TRP A 48 -20.99 0.64 28.22
C TRP A 48 -21.96 -0.51 27.93
N VAL A 49 -22.82 -0.31 26.93
CA VAL A 49 -23.74 -1.32 26.40
C VAL A 49 -23.59 -1.43 24.88
N THR A 50 -23.81 -2.63 24.36
CA THR A 50 -23.89 -2.92 22.93
C THR A 50 -25.06 -3.86 22.69
N GLU A 51 -25.84 -3.60 21.65
CA GLU A 51 -26.92 -4.48 21.18
C GLU A 51 -26.41 -5.44 20.09
N ASP A 52 -25.23 -5.16 19.53
CA ASP A 52 -24.67 -5.91 18.41
C ASP A 52 -24.07 -7.23 18.87
N ALA A 53 -24.63 -8.33 18.33
CA ALA A 53 -24.08 -9.67 18.53
C ALA A 53 -22.62 -9.72 18.05
N GLY A 54 -21.75 -10.39 18.79
CA GLY A 54 -20.34 -10.58 18.39
C GLY A 54 -19.37 -9.48 18.84
N ALA A 55 -19.82 -8.50 19.61
CA ALA A 55 -18.95 -7.68 20.45
C ALA A 55 -19.03 -8.14 21.91
N ARG A 56 -17.89 -8.18 22.61
CA ARG A 56 -17.84 -8.50 24.04
C ARG A 56 -17.12 -7.38 24.79
N ILE A 57 -17.79 -6.81 25.79
CA ILE A 57 -17.27 -5.76 26.66
C ILE A 57 -16.68 -6.42 27.91
N SER A 58 -15.39 -6.21 28.16
CA SER A 58 -14.67 -6.84 29.28
C SER A 58 -15.01 -6.23 30.64
N ASN A 59 -15.12 -4.90 30.75
CA ASN A 59 -15.34 -4.18 32.01
C ASN A 59 -16.31 -3.00 31.81
N ALA A 60 -17.60 -3.30 31.73
CA ALA A 60 -18.62 -2.32 31.37
C ALA A 60 -18.72 -1.10 32.30
N ILE A 61 -18.27 -1.18 33.56
CA ILE A 61 -18.49 -0.17 34.62
C ILE A 61 -17.42 0.95 34.62
N SER A 62 -16.39 0.83 33.79
CA SER A 62 -15.30 1.80 33.73
C SER A 62 -15.53 2.84 32.62
N PRO A 63 -15.12 4.12 32.81
CA PRO A 63 -15.09 5.10 31.72
C PRO A 63 -14.19 4.62 30.57
N THR A 64 -13.25 3.72 30.82
CA THR A 64 -12.47 3.03 29.79
C THR A 64 -12.73 1.53 29.84
N THR A 65 -13.21 0.92 28.76
CA THR A 65 -13.41 -0.53 28.68
C THR A 65 -12.73 -1.11 27.46
N ASN A 66 -12.22 -2.33 27.57
CA ASN A 66 -11.76 -3.08 26.42
C ASN A 66 -12.93 -3.85 25.78
N VAL A 67 -12.95 -3.90 24.45
CA VAL A 67 -13.94 -4.60 23.65
C VAL A 67 -13.25 -5.52 22.67
N SER A 68 -13.68 -6.78 22.62
CA SER A 68 -13.24 -7.76 21.63
C SER A 68 -14.35 -8.07 20.64
N PHE A 69 -13.98 -8.43 19.41
CA PHE A 69 -14.92 -8.70 18.32
C PHE A 69 -14.77 -10.14 17.81
N THR A 70 -15.88 -10.81 17.50
CA THR A 70 -15.90 -12.17 16.93
C THR A 70 -16.24 -12.19 15.45
N ARG A 71 -16.60 -11.06 14.85
CA ARG A 71 -16.94 -10.92 13.43
C ARG A 71 -16.53 -9.55 12.89
N TYR A 72 -16.45 -9.43 11.57
CA TYR A 72 -16.15 -8.20 10.85
C TYR A 72 -17.46 -7.48 10.50
N ASP A 73 -17.81 -6.43 11.23
CA ASP A 73 -19.05 -5.69 11.08
C ASP A 73 -18.94 -4.29 11.69
N ASP A 74 -19.98 -3.49 11.55
CA ASP A 74 -20.15 -2.21 12.26
C ASP A 74 -20.83 -2.45 13.61
N PHE A 75 -20.19 -1.99 14.68
CA PHE A 75 -20.65 -2.18 16.05
C PHE A 75 -20.94 -0.84 16.72
N HIS A 76 -22.06 -0.75 17.43
CA HIS A 76 -22.59 0.45 18.05
C HIS A 76 -22.55 0.31 19.56
N PHE A 77 -21.70 1.11 20.19
CA PHE A 77 -21.54 1.18 21.63
C PHE A 77 -22.22 2.43 22.15
N LYS A 78 -23.04 2.26 23.19
CA LYS A 78 -23.66 3.37 23.92
C LYS A 78 -23.10 3.38 25.33
N LEU A 79 -22.59 4.53 25.77
CA LEU A 79 -22.31 4.78 27.17
C LEU A 79 -23.60 5.30 27.80
N VAL A 80 -24.17 4.57 28.74
CA VAL A 80 -25.44 4.93 29.39
C VAL A 80 -25.23 5.21 30.87
N ASN A 81 -26.00 6.14 31.45
CA ASN A 81 -25.98 6.38 32.90
C ASN A 81 -26.88 5.38 33.66
N ARG A 82 -26.98 5.54 35.00
CA ARG A 82 -27.85 4.69 35.84
C ARG A 82 -29.35 4.76 35.49
N ARG A 83 -29.79 5.80 34.78
CA ARG A 83 -31.16 5.98 34.30
C ARG A 83 -31.36 5.48 32.87
N ASN A 84 -30.36 4.80 32.30
CA ASN A 84 -30.31 4.38 30.89
C ASN A 84 -30.35 5.55 29.89
N GLU A 85 -29.97 6.76 30.29
CA GLU A 85 -29.82 7.89 29.37
C GLU A 85 -28.48 7.74 28.64
N VAL A 86 -28.50 7.88 27.31
CA VAL A 86 -27.30 7.77 26.45
C VAL A 86 -26.45 9.03 26.62
N LEU A 87 -25.26 8.86 27.20
CA LEU A 87 -24.27 9.92 27.40
C LEU A 87 -23.36 10.09 26.19
N GLN A 88 -23.03 8.98 25.53
CA GLN A 88 -22.15 8.95 24.38
C GLN A 88 -22.50 7.75 23.50
N GLN A 89 -22.34 7.91 22.19
CA GLN A 89 -22.46 6.83 21.23
C GLN A 89 -21.17 6.76 20.42
N GLN A 90 -20.66 5.55 20.22
CA GLN A 90 -19.49 5.28 19.40
C GLN A 90 -19.80 4.13 18.43
N THR A 91 -19.53 4.35 17.16
CA THR A 91 -19.55 3.29 16.16
C THR A 91 -18.11 2.86 15.88
N VAL A 92 -17.86 1.56 16.03
CA VAL A 92 -16.57 0.93 15.75
C VAL A 92 -16.75 -0.03 14.59
N ARG A 93 -15.97 0.17 13.53
CA ARG A 93 -15.95 -0.72 12.38
C ARG A 93 -14.83 -1.74 12.54
N ALA A 94 -15.20 -3.02 12.65
CA ALA A 94 -14.26 -4.14 12.73
C ALA A 94 -13.95 -4.68 11.33
N VAL A 95 -12.69 -4.60 10.92
CA VAL A 95 -12.27 -4.91 9.56
C VAL A 95 -11.22 -5.99 9.55
N HIS A 96 -11.28 -6.88 8.56
CA HIS A 96 -10.20 -7.83 8.32
C HIS A 96 -9.00 -7.09 7.71
N GLN A 97 -7.79 -7.40 8.17
CA GLN A 97 -6.56 -6.74 7.71
C GLN A 97 -6.40 -6.67 6.17
N SER A 98 -6.86 -7.70 5.44
CA SER A 98 -6.72 -7.76 3.97
C SER A 98 -7.64 -6.80 3.23
N GLN A 99 -8.62 -6.20 3.91
CA GLN A 99 -9.51 -5.19 3.34
C GLN A 99 -8.90 -3.80 3.47
N LEU A 100 -8.00 -3.58 4.44
CA LEU A 100 -7.41 -2.27 4.67
C LEU A 100 -6.41 -1.92 3.56
N PRO A 101 -6.61 -0.79 2.85
CA PRO A 101 -5.81 -0.46 1.67
C PRO A 101 -4.34 -0.21 2.02
N ILE A 102 -4.04 0.45 3.15
CA ILE A 102 -2.65 0.68 3.60
C ILE A 102 -1.94 -0.64 3.93
N VAL A 103 -2.64 -1.62 4.51
CA VAL A 103 -2.08 -2.96 4.76
C VAL A 103 -1.80 -3.65 3.44
N ASN A 104 -2.70 -3.57 2.46
CA ASN A 104 -2.47 -4.10 1.11
C ASN A 104 -1.29 -3.41 0.40
N MET A 105 -1.05 -2.11 0.63
CA MET A 105 0.16 -1.45 0.13
C MET A 105 1.42 -2.09 0.73
N ALA A 106 1.47 -2.23 2.05
CA ALA A 106 2.61 -2.84 2.75
C ALA A 106 2.84 -4.30 2.35
N THR A 107 1.76 -5.08 2.20
CA THR A 107 1.82 -6.53 2.02
C THR A 107 1.81 -7.00 0.57
N LYS A 108 1.34 -6.18 -0.38
CA LYS A 108 1.28 -6.54 -1.80
C LYS A 108 2.09 -5.59 -2.68
N LEU A 109 1.91 -4.28 -2.53
CA LEU A 109 2.54 -3.29 -3.42
C LEU A 109 4.05 -3.20 -3.19
N VAL A 110 4.49 -3.04 -1.93
CA VAL A 110 5.92 -2.95 -1.60
C VAL A 110 6.70 -4.20 -2.05
N PRO A 111 6.26 -5.44 -1.71
CA PRO A 111 6.92 -6.63 -2.24
C PRO A 111 6.93 -6.69 -3.78
N ARG A 112 5.85 -6.29 -4.45
CA ARG A 112 5.78 -6.27 -5.92
C ARG A 112 6.79 -5.31 -6.53
N LEU A 113 6.92 -4.10 -5.97
CA LEU A 113 7.91 -3.12 -6.40
C LEU A 113 9.34 -3.64 -6.18
N LEU A 114 9.59 -4.27 -5.03
CA LEU A 114 10.88 -4.90 -4.74
C LEU A 114 11.21 -6.02 -5.74
N THR A 115 10.25 -6.89 -6.06
CA THR A 115 10.41 -7.91 -7.12
C THR A 115 10.79 -7.28 -8.45
N HIS A 116 10.08 -6.21 -8.85
CA HIS A 116 10.35 -5.53 -10.11
C HIS A 116 11.72 -4.86 -10.12
N GLN A 117 12.17 -4.30 -8.98
CA GLN A 117 13.52 -3.76 -8.82
C GLN A 117 14.58 -4.83 -9.13
N TYR A 118 14.43 -6.04 -8.56
CA TYR A 118 15.34 -7.16 -8.85
C TYR A 118 15.25 -7.63 -10.31
N GLN A 119 14.05 -7.66 -10.88
CA GLN A 119 13.86 -8.05 -12.29
C GLN A 119 14.50 -7.04 -13.25
N TYR A 120 14.36 -5.73 -13.00
CA TYR A 120 15.04 -4.69 -13.77
C TYR A 120 16.55 -4.74 -13.61
N LEU A 121 17.05 -5.05 -12.40
CA LEU A 121 18.47 -5.25 -12.17
C LEU A 121 18.99 -6.44 -12.99
N ALA A 122 18.26 -7.56 -13.00
CA ALA A 122 18.60 -8.73 -13.80
C ALA A 122 18.60 -8.43 -15.31
N LEU A 123 17.61 -7.69 -15.81
CA LEU A 123 17.56 -7.22 -17.20
C LEU A 123 18.74 -6.31 -17.52
N GLY A 124 19.09 -5.37 -16.63
CA GLY A 124 20.25 -4.51 -16.79
C GLY A 124 21.55 -5.33 -16.93
N HIS A 125 21.77 -6.31 -16.04
CA HIS A 125 22.94 -7.18 -16.10
C HIS A 125 22.99 -8.06 -17.34
N LEU A 126 21.84 -8.54 -17.83
CA LEU A 126 21.76 -9.34 -19.04
C LEU A 126 22.39 -8.60 -20.23
N TYR A 127 22.07 -7.32 -20.40
CA TYR A 127 22.55 -6.51 -21.52
C TYR A 127 23.97 -5.94 -21.35
N PHE A 128 24.60 -6.15 -20.19
CA PHE A 128 26.03 -5.92 -19.99
C PHE A 128 26.88 -7.17 -20.24
N ARG A 129 26.27 -8.34 -20.48
CA ARG A 129 27.01 -9.55 -20.83
C ARG A 129 27.59 -9.45 -22.24
N SER A 130 28.74 -10.07 -22.45
CA SER A 130 29.42 -10.09 -23.76
C SER A 130 28.57 -10.67 -24.90
N ILE A 131 27.68 -11.61 -24.59
CA ILE A 131 26.81 -12.28 -25.59
C ILE A 131 25.63 -11.41 -26.02
N SER A 132 25.22 -10.44 -25.19
CA SER A 132 24.04 -9.60 -25.43
C SER A 132 24.37 -8.13 -25.16
N TYR A 133 25.53 -7.69 -25.61
CA TYR A 133 26.10 -6.40 -25.24
C TYR A 133 25.35 -5.23 -25.90
N LEU A 134 24.36 -4.69 -25.18
CA LEU A 134 23.55 -3.53 -25.53
C LEU A 134 23.61 -2.54 -24.35
N PRO A 135 24.72 -1.81 -24.19
CA PRO A 135 25.02 -1.07 -22.97
C PRO A 135 24.03 0.08 -22.69
N ASN A 136 23.45 0.72 -23.70
CA ASN A 136 22.49 1.81 -23.47
C ASN A 136 21.14 1.26 -22.99
N VAL A 137 20.70 0.13 -23.55
CA VAL A 137 19.56 -0.64 -23.03
C VAL A 137 19.83 -1.12 -21.60
N GLY A 138 21.04 -1.61 -21.32
CA GLY A 138 21.46 -1.99 -19.96
C GLY A 138 21.36 -0.84 -18.96
N ARG A 139 21.82 0.35 -19.34
CA ARG A 139 21.66 1.59 -18.56
C ARG A 139 20.21 1.98 -18.38
N PHE A 140 19.37 1.84 -19.41
CA PHE A 140 17.94 2.11 -19.30
C PHE A 140 17.28 1.26 -18.22
N PHE A 141 17.52 -0.06 -18.22
CA PHE A 141 16.95 -0.94 -17.20
C PHE A 141 17.53 -0.65 -15.80
N ARG A 142 18.79 -0.24 -15.68
CA ARG A 142 19.31 0.29 -14.40
C ARG A 142 18.57 1.55 -13.96
N SER A 143 18.27 2.48 -14.86
CA SER A 143 17.47 3.66 -14.51
C SER A 143 16.05 3.29 -14.04
N LYS A 144 15.51 2.13 -14.46
CA LYS A 144 14.24 1.61 -13.96
C LYS A 144 14.37 1.10 -12.53
N VAL A 145 15.48 0.47 -12.15
CA VAL A 145 15.78 0.10 -10.76
C VAL A 145 15.68 1.33 -9.85
N ASP A 146 16.32 2.43 -10.23
CA ASP A 146 16.32 3.68 -9.44
C ASP A 146 14.91 4.27 -9.34
N LYS A 147 14.16 4.30 -10.44
CA LYS A 147 12.77 4.80 -10.47
C LYS A 147 11.84 3.94 -9.62
N THR A 148 11.96 2.61 -9.69
CA THR A 148 11.18 1.68 -8.87
C THR A 148 11.54 1.81 -7.39
N SER A 149 12.82 2.02 -7.06
CA SER A 149 13.26 2.30 -5.69
C SER A 149 12.63 3.60 -5.16
N ALA A 150 12.68 4.68 -5.96
CA ALA A 150 12.07 5.95 -5.57
C ALA A 150 10.55 5.86 -5.37
N LEU A 151 9.85 5.08 -6.22
CA LEU A 151 8.43 4.79 -6.03
C LEU A 151 8.17 4.01 -4.74
N MET A 152 8.98 2.98 -4.46
CA MET A 152 8.89 2.22 -3.22
C MET A 152 9.12 3.10 -1.99
N ASP A 153 10.11 4.00 -2.03
CA ASP A 153 10.39 4.94 -0.95
C ASP A 153 9.21 5.88 -0.69
N LYS A 154 8.56 6.40 -1.75
CA LYS A 154 7.33 7.19 -1.60
C LYS A 154 6.24 6.41 -0.87
N VAL A 155 6.00 5.17 -1.29
CA VAL A 155 4.99 4.28 -0.69
C VAL A 155 5.31 3.99 0.78
N VAL A 156 6.56 3.63 1.10
CA VAL A 156 6.97 3.32 2.48
C VAL A 156 6.89 4.57 3.36
N ASN A 157 7.33 5.73 2.87
CA ASN A 157 7.24 6.98 3.61
C ASN A 157 5.79 7.38 3.86
N TYR A 158 4.89 7.20 2.89
CA TYR A 158 3.47 7.41 3.09
C TYR A 158 2.88 6.50 4.17
N ILE A 159 3.17 5.19 4.13
CA ILE A 159 2.70 4.23 5.13
C ILE A 159 3.21 4.62 6.54
N ARG A 160 4.49 5.02 6.64
CA ARG A 160 5.07 5.48 7.90
C ARG A 160 4.42 6.77 8.41
N ALA A 161 4.19 7.74 7.53
CA ALA A 161 3.50 8.98 7.88
C ALA A 161 2.09 8.69 8.41
N LYS A 162 1.33 7.84 7.71
CA LYS A 162 0.01 7.38 8.15
C LYS A 162 0.04 6.65 9.48
N HIS A 163 1.02 5.78 9.71
CA HIS A 163 1.18 5.12 10.99
C HIS A 163 1.38 6.11 12.14
N VAL A 164 2.25 7.11 11.95
CA VAL A 164 2.51 8.14 12.97
C VAL A 164 1.27 9.00 13.22
N THR A 165 0.57 9.46 12.17
CA THR A 165 -0.61 10.32 12.34
C THR A 165 -1.77 9.58 12.98
N THR A 166 -2.01 8.32 12.60
CA THR A 166 -3.07 7.52 13.20
C THR A 166 -2.77 7.13 14.64
N ALA A 167 -1.50 6.89 14.99
CA ALA A 167 -1.07 6.62 16.37
C ALA A 167 -1.12 7.84 17.29
N ALA A 168 -1.06 9.05 16.72
CA ALA A 168 -1.20 10.30 17.48
C ALA A 168 -2.66 10.68 17.78
N LEU A 169 -3.65 9.99 17.18
CA LEU A 169 -5.06 10.23 17.49
C LEU A 169 -5.39 9.66 18.87
N ASP A 170 -5.82 10.51 19.80
CA ASP A 170 -6.08 10.11 21.18
C ASP A 170 -7.12 8.99 21.29
N GLY A 171 -6.71 7.86 21.86
CA GLY A 171 -7.60 6.72 22.09
C GLY A 171 -7.92 5.90 20.84
N SER A 172 -7.30 6.17 19.70
CA SER A 172 -7.30 5.22 18.60
C SER A 172 -6.39 4.03 18.97
N ASN A 173 -6.80 2.82 18.62
CA ASN A 173 -5.92 1.65 18.57
C ASN A 173 -5.68 1.34 17.09
N PRO A 174 -4.91 2.18 16.36
CA PRO A 174 -4.84 2.09 14.92
C PRO A 174 -4.10 0.80 14.54
N PRO A 175 -4.35 0.29 13.33
CA PRO A 175 -3.55 -0.79 12.78
C PRO A 175 -2.04 -0.48 12.86
N ASN A 176 -1.26 -1.43 13.37
CA ASN A 176 0.19 -1.31 13.38
C ASN A 176 0.76 -1.56 11.97
N TYR A 177 0.68 -0.55 11.09
CA TYR A 177 1.20 -0.64 9.72
C TYR A 177 2.70 -0.92 9.66
N SER A 178 3.48 -0.50 10.67
CA SER A 178 4.92 -0.73 10.71
C SER A 178 5.27 -2.22 10.76
N CYS A 179 4.52 -3.00 11.53
CA CYS A 179 4.75 -4.44 11.63
C CYS A 179 4.51 -5.17 10.30
N PHE A 180 3.56 -4.72 9.48
CA PHE A 180 3.35 -5.27 8.13
C PHE A 180 4.50 -4.95 7.16
N LEU A 181 5.28 -3.90 7.43
CA LEU A 181 6.45 -3.54 6.63
C LEU A 181 7.72 -4.29 7.06
N PHE A 182 7.91 -4.52 8.36
CA PHE A 182 9.21 -4.94 8.90
C PHE A 182 9.20 -6.32 9.58
N ASP A 183 8.15 -6.66 10.32
CA ASP A 183 8.24 -7.74 11.30
C ASP A 183 7.74 -9.08 10.76
N LYS A 184 6.89 -9.07 9.73
CA LYS A 184 6.30 -10.30 9.22
C LYS A 184 7.18 -11.04 8.21
N PRO A 185 7.46 -12.34 8.45
CA PRO A 185 8.09 -13.19 7.44
C PRO A 185 7.18 -13.30 6.21
N ASN A 186 7.74 -13.10 5.02
CA ASN A 186 7.05 -13.09 3.71
C ASN A 186 6.25 -11.82 3.36
N TYR A 187 6.44 -10.71 4.08
CA TYR A 187 5.80 -9.43 3.79
C TYR A 187 6.81 -8.28 3.73
N GLY A 188 6.35 -7.13 3.23
CA GLY A 188 7.10 -5.88 3.28
C GLY A 188 8.39 -5.89 2.47
N LEU A 189 9.50 -5.50 3.12
CA LEU A 189 10.82 -5.34 2.49
C LEU A 189 11.61 -6.65 2.38
N GLN A 190 11.05 -7.77 2.82
CA GLN A 190 11.71 -9.05 2.64
C GLN A 190 11.62 -9.45 1.17
N SER A 191 12.79 -9.70 0.56
CA SER A 191 12.87 -10.03 -0.85
C SER A 191 12.09 -11.32 -1.11
N PRO A 192 11.04 -11.30 -1.95
CA PRO A 192 10.40 -12.51 -2.42
C PRO A 192 11.34 -13.10 -3.49
N LEU A 193 12.53 -13.56 -3.10
CA LEU A 193 13.33 -14.49 -3.89
C LEU A 193 12.66 -15.88 -3.86
N ASN A 194 11.34 -15.92 -4.02
CA ASN A 194 10.71 -17.11 -4.56
C ASN A 194 11.14 -17.13 -6.02
N THR A 195 12.01 -18.08 -6.32
CA THR A 195 12.57 -18.42 -7.63
C THR A 195 11.48 -18.87 -8.61
N GLU A 196 10.34 -18.19 -8.68
CA GLU A 196 9.46 -18.33 -9.82
C GLU A 196 10.30 -18.07 -11.07
N GLU A 197 10.20 -18.98 -12.03
CA GLU A 197 11.04 -19.04 -13.23
C GLU A 197 11.26 -17.63 -13.79
N ARG A 198 12.50 -17.16 -13.66
CA ARG A 198 12.92 -15.92 -14.31
C ARG A 198 12.84 -16.15 -15.81
N GLU A 199 11.76 -15.65 -16.41
CA GLU A 199 11.62 -15.62 -17.85
C GLU A 199 12.72 -14.72 -18.42
N LEU A 200 13.81 -15.33 -18.87
CA LEU A 200 14.87 -14.62 -19.56
C LEU A 200 14.33 -14.16 -20.93
N PRO A 201 14.42 -12.86 -21.25
CA PRO A 201 13.98 -12.41 -22.55
C PRO A 201 14.85 -13.04 -23.64
N ARG A 202 14.20 -13.43 -24.74
CA ARG A 202 14.87 -14.04 -25.90
C ARG A 202 15.52 -12.99 -26.80
N ASN A 203 14.95 -11.79 -26.78
CA ASN A 203 15.34 -10.64 -27.58
C ASN A 203 14.88 -9.35 -26.89
N LEU A 204 15.31 -8.21 -27.40
CA LEU A 204 15.06 -6.90 -26.82
C LEU A 204 13.56 -6.55 -26.81
N LYS A 205 12.84 -6.92 -27.88
CA LYS A 205 11.39 -6.74 -27.96
C LYS A 205 10.67 -7.49 -26.84
N HIS A 206 11.12 -8.70 -26.52
CA HIS A 206 10.60 -9.51 -25.44
C HIS A 206 10.89 -8.87 -24.08
N ALA A 207 12.09 -8.34 -23.86
CA ALA A 207 12.44 -7.65 -22.62
C ALA A 207 11.55 -6.43 -22.35
N PHE A 208 11.29 -5.58 -23.36
CA PHE A 208 10.35 -4.47 -23.19
C PHE A 208 8.91 -4.94 -22.94
N ALA A 209 8.50 -6.07 -23.53
CA ALA A 209 7.18 -6.64 -23.27
C ALA A 209 7.03 -7.16 -21.83
N ILE A 210 8.08 -7.83 -21.30
CA ILE A 210 8.16 -8.29 -19.91
C ILE A 210 8.12 -7.08 -18.97
N ALA A 211 8.96 -6.08 -19.19
CA ALA A 211 8.96 -4.84 -18.40
C ALA A 211 7.59 -4.13 -18.41
N PHE A 212 6.94 -4.05 -19.58
CA PHE A 212 5.60 -3.48 -19.68
C PHE A 212 4.56 -4.29 -18.88
N LYS A 213 4.66 -5.62 -18.88
CA LYS A 213 3.79 -6.50 -18.08
C LYS A 213 3.97 -6.23 -16.57
N TYR A 214 5.20 -5.99 -16.12
CA TYR A 214 5.48 -5.61 -14.73
C TYR A 214 4.77 -4.31 -14.35
N GLU A 215 5.00 -3.23 -15.10
CA GLU A 215 4.37 -1.93 -14.81
C GLU A 215 2.84 -2.01 -14.85
N ARG A 216 2.28 -2.72 -15.85
CA ARG A 216 0.83 -2.94 -15.93
C ARG A 216 0.28 -3.65 -14.69
N GLY A 217 1.02 -4.64 -14.17
CA GLY A 217 0.66 -5.34 -12.94
C GLY A 217 0.63 -4.41 -11.73
N VAL A 218 1.58 -3.49 -11.61
CA VAL A 218 1.59 -2.47 -10.54
C VAL A 218 0.40 -1.53 -10.68
N VAL A 219 0.13 -1.03 -11.90
CA VAL A 219 -1.01 -0.14 -12.14
C VAL A 219 -2.33 -0.82 -11.80
N GLY A 220 -2.52 -2.09 -12.18
CA GLY A 220 -3.71 -2.85 -11.79
C GLY A 220 -3.90 -2.93 -10.28
N LEU A 221 -2.83 -3.24 -9.55
CA LEU A 221 -2.85 -3.26 -8.08
C LEU A 221 -3.15 -1.87 -7.47
N LEU A 222 -2.61 -0.80 -8.05
CA LEU A 222 -2.90 0.57 -7.60
C LEU A 222 -4.36 0.95 -7.82
N THR A 223 -4.97 0.54 -8.93
CA THR A 223 -6.40 0.75 -9.18
C THR A 223 -7.26 -0.01 -8.17
N GLU A 224 -6.92 -1.26 -7.85
CA GLU A 224 -7.59 -2.02 -6.78
C GLU A 224 -7.47 -1.30 -5.42
N LEU A 225 -6.29 -0.74 -5.11
CA LEU A 225 -6.05 0.02 -3.90
C LEU A 225 -6.85 1.33 -3.84
N VAL A 226 -7.01 2.03 -4.97
CA VAL A 226 -7.87 3.23 -5.06
C VAL A 226 -9.30 2.86 -4.73
N HIS A 227 -9.86 1.81 -5.35
CA HIS A 227 -11.23 1.37 -5.05
C HIS A 227 -11.41 0.94 -3.60
N ALA A 228 -10.43 0.23 -3.03
CA ALA A 228 -10.46 -0.10 -1.61
C ALA A 228 -10.42 1.17 -0.74
N ALA A 229 -9.56 2.15 -1.05
CA ALA A 229 -9.48 3.41 -0.33
C ALA A 229 -10.79 4.22 -0.40
N GLU A 230 -11.46 4.25 -1.56
CA GLU A 230 -12.78 4.87 -1.73
C GLU A 230 -13.84 4.22 -0.83
N GLN A 231 -13.84 2.88 -0.70
CA GLN A 231 -14.76 2.16 0.20
C GLN A 231 -14.56 2.49 1.68
N PHE A 232 -13.33 2.85 2.07
CA PHE A 232 -12.98 3.30 3.42
C PHE A 232 -12.98 4.82 3.58
N GLU A 233 -13.43 5.57 2.56
CA GLU A 233 -13.47 7.03 2.55
C GLU A 233 -12.10 7.68 2.85
N ASP A 234 -11.00 6.99 2.51
CA ASP A 234 -9.63 7.51 2.65
C ASP A 234 -9.24 8.32 1.42
N TYR A 235 -9.83 9.51 1.29
CA TYR A 235 -9.61 10.40 0.15
C TYR A 235 -8.15 10.86 0.01
N GLU A 236 -7.42 10.96 1.14
CA GLU A 236 -5.99 11.30 1.11
C GLU A 236 -5.19 10.18 0.44
N LEU A 237 -5.53 8.92 0.70
CA LEU A 237 -4.90 7.80 0.02
C LEU A 237 -5.29 7.76 -1.46
N VAL A 238 -6.57 7.98 -1.78
CA VAL A 238 -7.02 8.06 -3.18
C VAL A 238 -6.24 9.13 -3.95
N GLU A 239 -6.08 10.32 -3.37
CA GLU A 239 -5.31 11.42 -3.94
C GLU A 239 -3.84 11.03 -4.14
N PHE A 240 -3.17 10.50 -3.11
CA PHE A 240 -1.77 10.06 -3.19
C PHE A 240 -1.56 9.04 -4.32
N LEU A 241 -2.40 8.00 -4.39
CA LEU A 241 -2.27 6.96 -5.41
C LEU A 241 -2.52 7.52 -6.82
N SER A 242 -3.57 8.34 -6.98
CA SER A 242 -4.04 8.82 -8.28
C SER A 242 -3.19 9.95 -8.85
N THR A 243 -2.60 10.78 -8.00
CA THR A 243 -1.83 11.96 -8.41
C THR A 243 -0.33 11.71 -8.44
N GLU A 244 0.22 10.92 -7.50
CA GLU A 244 1.66 10.73 -7.39
C GLU A 244 2.17 9.45 -8.04
N LEU A 245 1.45 8.34 -7.92
CA LEU A 245 1.98 7.02 -8.33
C LEU A 245 1.49 6.59 -9.72
N ILE A 246 0.18 6.59 -9.95
CA ILE A 246 -0.41 6.12 -11.22
C ILE A 246 0.13 6.90 -12.44
N PRO A 247 0.27 8.25 -12.41
CA PRO A 247 0.79 8.99 -13.56
C PRO A 247 2.23 8.64 -13.91
N GLU A 248 3.09 8.44 -12.90
CA GLU A 248 4.50 8.06 -13.10
C GLU A 248 4.61 6.68 -13.79
N LEU A 249 3.82 5.72 -13.33
CA LEU A 249 3.79 4.37 -13.92
C LEU A 249 3.16 4.36 -15.31
N THR A 250 2.11 5.15 -15.54
CA THR A 250 1.48 5.27 -16.88
C THR A 250 2.46 5.87 -17.89
N LYS A 251 3.24 6.88 -17.48
CA LYS A 251 4.34 7.43 -18.28
C LYS A 251 5.42 6.36 -18.54
N SER A 252 5.79 5.58 -17.51
CA SER A 252 6.72 4.45 -17.64
C SER A 252 6.25 3.43 -18.68
N MET A 253 4.97 3.03 -18.62
CA MET A 253 4.33 2.11 -19.56
C MET A 253 4.33 2.63 -21.00
N LYS A 254 4.03 3.92 -21.19
CA LYS A 254 4.06 4.55 -22.52
C LYS A 254 5.46 4.43 -23.14
N ILE A 255 6.50 4.79 -22.39
CA ILE A 255 7.90 4.71 -22.82
C ILE A 255 8.26 3.27 -23.23
N LEU A 256 7.91 2.28 -22.39
CA LEU A 256 8.18 0.87 -22.69
C LEU A 256 7.43 0.37 -23.94
N SER A 257 6.18 0.79 -24.11
CA SER A 257 5.36 0.47 -25.29
C SER A 257 5.93 1.06 -26.57
N ASP A 258 6.38 2.31 -26.52
CA ASP A 258 6.98 3.01 -27.65
C ASP A 258 8.31 2.37 -28.03
N HIS A 259 9.18 2.07 -27.06
CA HIS A 259 10.42 1.33 -27.31
C HIS A 259 10.17 -0.06 -27.91
N LYS A 260 9.22 -0.83 -27.37
CA LYS A 260 8.82 -2.13 -27.93
C LYS A 260 8.40 -2.02 -29.40
N LYS A 261 7.63 -0.99 -29.77
CA LYS A 261 7.20 -0.73 -31.15
C LYS A 261 8.39 -0.35 -32.03
N SER A 262 9.26 0.53 -31.56
CA SER A 262 10.45 0.97 -32.31
C SER A 262 11.39 -0.21 -32.61
N VAL A 263 11.72 -1.02 -31.60
CA VAL A 263 12.50 -2.25 -31.80
C VAL A 263 11.83 -3.17 -32.81
N GLY A 264 10.52 -3.37 -32.69
CA GLY A 264 9.76 -4.22 -33.62
C GLY A 264 9.75 -3.71 -35.08
N ARG A 265 9.85 -2.39 -35.30
CA ARG A 265 9.95 -1.81 -36.66
C ARG A 265 11.35 -1.97 -37.24
N ILE A 266 12.38 -1.64 -36.46
CA ILE A 266 13.77 -1.65 -36.93
C ILE A 266 14.26 -3.10 -37.14
N SER A 267 13.80 -4.03 -36.30
CA SER A 267 14.22 -5.44 -36.32
C SER A 267 13.46 -6.31 -37.33
N LYS A 268 12.63 -5.73 -38.21
CA LYS A 268 11.73 -6.49 -39.10
C LYS A 268 12.47 -7.42 -40.07
N ASN A 269 13.62 -6.99 -40.57
CA ASN A 269 14.39 -7.71 -41.59
C ASN A 269 15.63 -8.42 -41.03
N ASN A 270 16.19 -7.92 -39.93
CA ASN A 270 17.34 -8.50 -39.25
C ASN A 270 17.28 -8.10 -37.77
N GLU A 271 17.07 -9.08 -36.91
CA GLU A 271 16.87 -8.87 -35.48
C GLU A 271 18.12 -8.28 -34.81
N GLY A 272 19.28 -8.93 -34.98
CA GLY A 272 20.52 -8.48 -34.34
C GLY A 272 20.99 -7.10 -34.81
N LEU A 273 20.93 -6.83 -36.13
CA LEU A 273 21.29 -5.51 -36.65
C LEU A 273 20.30 -4.44 -36.16
N GLY A 274 19.00 -4.76 -36.09
CA GLY A 274 18.00 -3.81 -35.65
C GLY A 274 18.10 -3.47 -34.17
N GLU A 275 18.40 -4.44 -33.32
CA GLU A 275 18.68 -4.23 -31.90
C GLU A 275 19.94 -3.41 -31.67
N PHE A 276 21.00 -3.67 -32.44
CA PHE A 276 22.24 -2.88 -32.39
C PHE A 276 22.01 -1.42 -32.78
N ILE A 277 21.29 -1.18 -33.88
CA ILE A 277 20.94 0.19 -34.31
C ILE A 277 20.10 0.86 -33.23
N PHE A 278 19.11 0.15 -32.68
CA PHE A 278 18.26 0.69 -31.63
C PHE A 278 19.05 1.08 -30.38
N ASP A 279 19.96 0.22 -29.89
CA ASP A 279 20.81 0.51 -28.72
C ASP A 279 21.73 1.71 -28.97
N ARG A 280 22.30 1.82 -30.18
CA ARG A 280 23.19 2.94 -30.52
C ARG A 280 22.45 4.28 -30.54
N GLU A 281 21.22 4.30 -31.07
CA GLU A 281 20.37 5.49 -31.12
C GLU A 281 19.56 5.70 -29.81
N PHE A 282 19.77 4.83 -28.80
CA PHE A 282 19.07 4.89 -27.52
C PHE A 282 19.68 5.99 -26.64
N ASN A 283 19.08 7.18 -26.69
CA ASN A 283 19.39 8.30 -25.79
C ASN A 283 18.42 8.35 -24.60
#